data_AF-A0A6L3X4I4-F1
#
_entry.id   AF-A0A6L3X4I4-F1
#
_cell.length_a   1.000
_cell.length_b   1.000
_cell.length_c   1.000
_cell.angle_alpha   90.00
_cell.angle_beta   90.00
_cell.angle_gamma   90.00
#
_symmetry.space_group_name_H-M   'P 1'
#
loop_
_entity.id
_entity.type
_entity.pdbx_description
1 polymer ?
#
loop_
_entity_poly.entity_id
_entity_poly.type
_entity_poly.pdbx_seq_one_letter_code
_entity_poly.pdbx_strand_id
1 'polypeptide(L)'
;MSNQTQQHDQQAGQAFSQDEFSALLNKEFRPKTDQARSAVESAVKTLAQQALENTVTFSNDTYRTIQNLIAGIDEQLSQQVNQIIHHEEFQKLESAWRGLSYLVNNTETDEMLKIRFMSISKQELGRTLKRYKGVGWDQSPIFKKIYEQEYGQFGGEPFGCIVGDYYFDHSPQDVELLG
;
A
#
# COMPACT_ATOMS: atom_id res chain seq x y z
N MET A 1 -41.11 14.57 -66.63
CA MET A 1 -40.79 13.29 -65.96
C MET A 1 -39.28 13.14 -65.99
N SER A 2 -38.61 13.42 -64.86
CA SER A 2 -38.06 12.39 -63.93
C SER A 2 -36.65 11.99 -64.40
N ASN A 3 -35.53 12.06 -63.65
CA ASN A 3 -35.21 11.95 -62.23
C ASN A 3 -33.96 12.81 -61.96
N GLN A 4 -33.86 13.64 -60.92
CA GLN A 4 -33.43 13.28 -59.55
C GLN A 4 -32.30 12.22 -59.48
N THR A 5 -31.04 12.64 -59.58
CA THR A 5 -29.88 11.86 -59.09
C THR A 5 -28.68 12.75 -58.73
N GLN A 6 -28.91 13.84 -58.00
CA GLN A 6 -27.83 14.64 -57.42
C GLN A 6 -28.23 15.04 -55.99
N GLN A 7 -28.14 14.10 -55.06
CA GLN A 7 -28.15 14.38 -53.62
C GLN A 7 -27.88 13.08 -52.84
N HIS A 8 -26.65 12.57 -52.89
CA HIS A 8 -26.14 11.66 -51.85
C HIS A 8 -24.62 11.51 -52.00
N ASP A 9 -23.87 12.59 -51.76
CA ASP A 9 -22.42 12.48 -51.62
C ASP A 9 -21.81 13.58 -50.73
N GLN A 10 -22.49 13.92 -49.64
CA GLN A 10 -21.94 14.77 -48.59
C GLN A 10 -22.40 14.29 -47.22
N GLN A 11 -21.74 13.26 -46.70
CA GLN A 11 -21.71 12.96 -45.26
C GLN A 11 -20.42 12.17 -44.95
N ALA A 12 -19.29 12.82 -45.17
CA ALA A 12 -17.98 12.34 -44.74
C ALA A 12 -17.35 13.43 -43.86
N GLY A 13 -17.22 13.15 -42.57
CA GLY A 13 -16.36 13.87 -41.63
C GLY A 13 -16.90 15.19 -41.06
N GLN A 14 -17.92 15.15 -40.20
CA GLN A 14 -18.12 16.24 -39.24
C GLN A 14 -17.12 16.07 -38.09
N ALA A 15 -16.05 16.87 -38.11
CA ALA A 15 -15.25 17.11 -36.92
C ALA A 15 -16.12 17.87 -35.91
N PHE A 16 -16.60 17.18 -34.88
CA PHE A 16 -17.30 17.82 -33.77
C PHE A 16 -16.38 18.88 -33.15
N SER A 17 -16.87 20.12 -33.04
CA SER A 17 -16.13 21.15 -32.31
C SER A 17 -16.09 20.79 -30.82
N GLN A 18 -14.98 21.13 -30.14
CA GLN A 18 -14.79 20.80 -28.72
C GLN A 18 -15.91 21.39 -27.83
N ASP A 19 -16.49 22.52 -28.25
CA ASP A 19 -17.61 23.16 -27.57
C ASP A 19 -18.94 22.40 -27.75
N GLU A 20 -19.17 21.81 -28.92
CA GLU A 20 -20.37 21.01 -29.21
C GLU A 20 -20.36 19.68 -28.46
N PHE A 21 -19.18 19.06 -28.31
CA PHE A 21 -18.99 17.87 -27.49
C PHE A 21 -19.27 18.15 -26.01
N SER A 22 -18.71 19.23 -25.46
CA SER A 22 -18.96 19.65 -24.08
C SER A 22 -20.44 20.00 -23.84
N ALA A 23 -21.13 20.58 -24.83
CA ALA A 23 -22.56 20.88 -24.75
C ALA A 23 -23.41 19.60 -24.66
N LEU A 24 -23.07 18.56 -25.43
CA LEU A 24 -23.75 17.26 -25.39
C LEU A 24 -23.54 16.53 -24.06
N LEU A 25 -22.32 16.58 -23.50
CA LEU A 25 -22.02 15.98 -22.19
C LEU A 25 -22.82 16.61 -21.05
N ASN A 26 -22.98 17.93 -21.06
CA ASN A 26 -23.79 18.61 -20.04
C ASN A 26 -25.28 18.28 -20.15
N LYS A 27 -25.78 18.03 -21.36
CA LYS A 27 -27.18 17.69 -21.61
C LYS A 27 -27.54 16.29 -21.10
N GLU A 28 -26.67 15.31 -21.32
CA GLU A 28 -26.93 13.91 -20.97
C GLU A 28 -26.60 13.58 -19.51
N PHE A 29 -25.50 14.08 -18.95
CA PHE A 29 -25.08 13.73 -17.59
C PHE A 29 -25.56 14.70 -16.50
N ARG A 30 -25.97 15.92 -16.87
CA ARG A 30 -26.48 16.97 -15.97
C ARG A 30 -25.65 17.13 -14.68
N PRO A 31 -24.33 17.36 -14.78
CA PRO A 31 -23.48 17.54 -13.60
C PRO A 31 -23.94 18.76 -12.79
N LYS A 32 -24.02 18.59 -11.46
CA LYS A 32 -24.51 19.65 -10.54
C LYS A 32 -23.42 20.60 -10.05
N THR A 33 -22.15 20.27 -10.28
CA THR A 33 -20.98 21.02 -9.83
C THR A 33 -19.92 21.06 -10.92
N ASP A 34 -19.08 22.11 -10.92
CA ASP A 34 -18.01 22.28 -11.90
C ASP A 34 -16.95 21.16 -11.82
N GLN A 35 -16.67 20.65 -10.60
CA GLN A 35 -15.81 19.47 -10.42
C GLN A 35 -16.37 18.22 -11.09
N ALA A 36 -17.69 17.97 -10.95
CA ALA A 36 -18.32 16.82 -11.59
C ALA A 36 -18.32 16.95 -13.11
N ARG A 37 -18.52 18.16 -13.65
CA ARG A 37 -18.45 18.43 -15.09
C ARG A 37 -17.05 18.13 -15.65
N SER A 38 -16.01 18.60 -14.98
CA SER A 38 -14.61 18.35 -15.36
C SER A 38 -14.23 16.85 -15.27
N ALA A 39 -14.73 16.15 -14.24
CA ALA A 39 -14.52 14.70 -14.10
C ALA A 39 -15.21 13.91 -15.22
N VAL A 40 -16.43 14.26 -15.60
CA VAL A 40 -17.16 13.63 -16.70
C VAL A 40 -16.46 13.88 -18.03
N GLU A 41 -16.06 15.12 -18.33
CA GLU A 41 -15.30 15.45 -19.54
C GLU A 41 -13.99 14.64 -19.63
N SER A 42 -13.27 14.53 -18.51
CA SER A 42 -12.03 13.74 -18.44
C SER A 42 -12.28 12.24 -18.63
N ALA A 43 -13.30 11.68 -17.98
CA ALA A 43 -13.64 10.27 -18.09
C ALA A 43 -14.04 9.87 -19.52
N VAL A 44 -14.88 10.68 -20.19
CA VAL A 44 -15.29 10.40 -21.57
C VAL A 44 -14.13 10.56 -22.54
N LYS A 45 -13.24 11.53 -22.32
CA LYS A 45 -12.02 11.68 -23.13
C LYS A 45 -11.09 10.47 -23.01
N THR A 46 -10.86 9.97 -21.79
CA THR A 46 -10.05 8.77 -21.55
C THR A 46 -10.66 7.53 -22.19
N LEU A 47 -11.99 7.36 -22.09
CA LEU A 47 -12.70 6.26 -22.75
C LEU A 47 -12.62 6.35 -24.28
N ALA A 48 -12.77 7.56 -24.86
CA ALA A 48 -12.66 7.77 -26.29
C ALA A 48 -11.24 7.46 -26.80
N GLN A 49 -10.21 7.85 -26.05
CA GLN A 49 -8.82 7.52 -26.38
C GLN A 49 -8.58 6.00 -26.32
N GLN A 50 -9.02 5.34 -25.25
CA GLN A 50 -8.89 3.89 -25.10
C GLN A 50 -9.67 3.12 -26.18
N ALA A 51 -10.85 3.61 -26.57
CA ALA A 51 -11.65 3.04 -27.66
C ALA A 51 -10.99 3.18 -29.05
N LEU A 52 -10.16 4.22 -29.22
CA LEU A 52 -9.44 4.47 -30.47
C LEU A 52 -8.15 3.64 -30.55
N GLU A 53 -7.44 3.50 -29.42
CA GLU A 53 -6.19 2.75 -29.29
C GLU A 53 -6.43 1.22 -29.28
N ASN A 54 -7.39 0.76 -28.49
CA ASN A 54 -7.83 -0.62 -28.49
C ASN A 54 -9.04 -0.71 -29.40
N THR A 55 -8.89 -1.29 -30.59
CA THR A 55 -9.97 -1.59 -31.54
C THR A 55 -10.94 -2.61 -30.94
N VAL A 56 -11.61 -2.24 -29.85
CA VAL A 56 -12.59 -3.05 -29.16
C VAL A 56 -13.78 -3.05 -30.08
N THR A 57 -14.04 -4.19 -30.72
CA THR A 57 -15.30 -4.44 -31.42
C THR A 57 -16.40 -4.29 -30.39
N PHE A 58 -16.99 -3.11 -30.32
CA PHE A 58 -18.08 -2.82 -29.40
C PHE A 58 -19.19 -3.83 -29.68
N SER A 59 -19.37 -4.79 -28.78
CA SER A 59 -20.64 -5.51 -28.71
C SER A 59 -21.75 -4.49 -28.40
N ASN A 60 -22.99 -4.74 -28.81
CA ASN A 60 -24.17 -3.88 -28.57
C ASN A 60 -24.42 -3.51 -27.09
N ASP A 61 -23.57 -3.95 -26.16
CA ASP A 61 -23.61 -3.68 -24.73
C ASP A 61 -22.35 -2.90 -24.27
N THR A 62 -22.46 -1.57 -24.33
CA THR A 62 -21.41 -0.63 -23.86
C THR A 62 -21.15 -0.79 -22.36
N TYR A 63 -22.16 -1.15 -21.57
CA TYR A 63 -22.01 -1.32 -20.12
C TYR A 63 -21.08 -2.49 -19.81
N ARG A 64 -21.28 -3.62 -20.48
CA ARG A 64 -20.38 -4.78 -20.35
C ARG A 64 -18.95 -4.48 -20.80
N THR A 65 -18.79 -3.65 -21.81
CA THR A 65 -17.45 -3.19 -22.28
C THR A 65 -16.74 -2.37 -21.19
N ILE A 66 -17.45 -1.46 -20.53
CA ILE A 66 -16.88 -0.66 -19.42
C ILE A 66 -16.49 -1.56 -18.23
N GLN A 67 -17.33 -2.53 -17.87
CA GLN A 67 -17.02 -3.49 -16.81
C GLN A 67 -15.74 -4.29 -17.11
N ASN A 68 -15.56 -4.73 -18.36
CA ASN A 68 -14.34 -5.42 -18.77
C ASN A 68 -13.10 -4.51 -18.70
N LEU A 69 -13.23 -3.23 -19.04
CA LEU A 69 -12.13 -2.27 -18.91
C LEU A 69 -11.75 -2.05 -17.43
N ILE A 70 -12.75 -1.89 -16.54
CA ILE A 70 -12.50 -1.77 -15.09
C ILE A 70 -11.80 -3.03 -14.57
N ALA A 71 -12.29 -4.22 -14.94
CA ALA A 71 -11.66 -5.47 -14.54
C ALA A 71 -10.21 -5.59 -15.00
N GLY A 72 -9.89 -5.13 -16.21
CA GLY A 72 -8.51 -5.08 -16.71
C GLY A 72 -7.62 -4.11 -15.93
N ILE A 73 -8.15 -2.95 -15.53
CA ILE A 73 -7.43 -2.00 -14.66
C ILE A 73 -7.22 -2.61 -13.28
N ASP A 74 -8.26 -3.21 -12.68
CA ASP A 74 -8.18 -3.86 -11.37
C ASP A 74 -7.17 -5.01 -11.38
N GLU A 75 -7.09 -5.77 -12.47
CA GLU A 75 -6.08 -6.81 -12.65
C GLU A 75 -4.67 -6.22 -12.67
N GLN A 76 -4.43 -5.16 -13.44
CA GLN A 76 -3.13 -4.48 -13.49
C GLN A 76 -2.73 -3.87 -12.14
N LEU A 77 -3.66 -3.19 -11.47
CA LEU A 77 -3.44 -2.64 -10.13
C LEU A 77 -3.16 -3.75 -9.13
N SER A 78 -3.94 -4.84 -9.16
CA SER A 78 -3.73 -6.00 -8.28
C SER A 78 -2.38 -6.64 -8.52
N GLN A 79 -1.96 -6.81 -9.78
CA GLN A 79 -0.63 -7.32 -10.13
C GLN A 79 0.46 -6.42 -9.55
N GLN A 80 0.36 -5.10 -9.72
CA GLN A 80 1.36 -4.16 -9.22
C GLN A 80 1.40 -4.11 -7.69
N VAL A 81 0.24 -4.02 -7.03
CA VAL A 81 0.15 -4.05 -5.57
C VAL A 81 0.69 -5.36 -5.03
N ASN A 82 0.37 -6.50 -5.66
CA ASN A 82 0.91 -7.79 -5.27
C ASN A 82 2.44 -7.79 -5.30
N GLN A 83 3.09 -7.21 -6.30
CA GLN A 83 4.55 -7.11 -6.32
C GLN A 83 5.10 -6.28 -5.15
N ILE A 84 4.41 -5.20 -4.76
CA ILE A 84 4.83 -4.34 -3.64
C ILE A 84 4.65 -5.06 -2.31
N ILE A 85 3.46 -5.62 -2.04
CA ILE A 85 3.16 -6.25 -0.74
C ILE A 85 3.87 -7.58 -0.55
N HIS A 86 4.19 -8.30 -1.62
CA HIS A 86 4.93 -9.56 -1.55
C HIS A 86 6.46 -9.36 -1.62
N HIS A 87 6.93 -8.12 -1.67
CA HIS A 87 8.35 -7.85 -1.58
C HIS A 87 8.90 -8.26 -0.21
N GLU A 88 10.02 -8.99 -0.17
CA GLU A 88 10.56 -9.59 1.06
C GLU A 88 10.81 -8.57 2.17
N GLU A 89 11.32 -7.38 1.83
CA GLU A 89 11.55 -6.31 2.80
C GLU A 89 10.24 -5.77 3.40
N PHE A 90 9.20 -5.67 2.58
CA PHE A 90 7.88 -5.22 3.04
C PHE A 90 7.26 -6.28 3.94
N GLN A 91 7.26 -7.54 3.52
CA GLN A 91 6.73 -8.65 4.32
C GLN A 91 7.45 -8.79 5.67
N LYS A 92 8.78 -8.62 5.70
CA LYS A 92 9.55 -8.65 6.94
C LYS A 92 9.11 -7.54 7.89
N LEU A 93 9.01 -6.31 7.39
CA LEU A 93 8.55 -5.17 8.19
C LEU A 93 7.10 -5.36 8.66
N GLU A 94 6.22 -5.77 7.75
CA GLU A 94 4.81 -6.02 8.02
C GLU A 94 4.64 -7.13 9.07
N SER A 95 5.39 -8.23 8.97
CA SER A 95 5.31 -9.34 9.91
C SER A 95 5.67 -8.90 11.34
N ALA A 96 6.72 -8.09 11.50
CA ALA A 96 7.13 -7.55 12.80
C ALA A 96 6.06 -6.62 13.40
N TRP A 97 5.51 -5.69 12.60
CA TRP A 97 4.48 -4.76 13.06
C TRP A 97 3.13 -5.43 13.32
N ARG A 98 2.74 -6.39 12.47
CA ARG A 98 1.54 -7.19 12.70
C ARG A 98 1.69 -8.08 13.93
N GLY A 99 2.87 -8.65 14.17
CA GLY A 99 3.19 -9.41 15.38
C GLY A 99 3.09 -8.55 16.64
N LEU A 100 3.65 -7.34 16.61
CA LEU A 100 3.51 -6.38 17.72
C LEU A 100 2.06 -5.95 17.92
N SER A 101 1.34 -5.64 16.83
CA SER A 101 -0.08 -5.30 16.91
C SER A 101 -0.91 -6.44 17.47
N TYR A 102 -0.60 -7.68 17.11
CA TYR A 102 -1.24 -8.86 17.68
C TYR A 102 -0.97 -8.96 19.19
N LEU A 103 0.28 -8.77 19.63
CA LEU A 103 0.63 -8.78 21.05
C LEU A 103 -0.14 -7.71 21.83
N VAL A 104 -0.19 -6.47 21.31
CA VAL A 104 -0.88 -5.36 21.99
C VAL A 104 -2.39 -5.58 22.02
N ASN A 105 -3.01 -5.99 20.90
CA ASN A 105 -4.46 -6.12 20.81
C ASN A 105 -5.02 -7.32 21.60
N ASN A 106 -4.21 -8.37 21.83
CA ASN A 106 -4.64 -9.55 22.58
C ASN A 106 -4.19 -9.54 24.05
N THR A 107 -3.57 -8.45 24.50
CA THR A 107 -3.13 -8.32 25.89
C THR A 107 -3.96 -7.23 26.58
N GLU A 108 -4.63 -7.58 27.66
CA GLU A 108 -5.32 -6.60 28.51
C GLU A 108 -4.28 -5.83 29.33
N THR A 109 -3.81 -4.70 28.80
CA THR A 109 -2.87 -3.81 29.49
C THR A 109 -3.60 -2.94 30.51
N ASP A 110 -3.11 -2.91 31.74
CA ASP A 110 -3.60 -2.06 32.83
C ASP A 110 -2.42 -1.40 33.58
N GLU A 111 -2.64 -0.90 34.81
CA GLU A 111 -1.55 -0.33 35.62
C GLU A 111 -0.48 -1.35 36.00
N MET A 112 -0.82 -2.65 36.07
CA MET A 112 0.06 -3.75 36.44
C MET A 112 0.79 -4.34 35.23
N LEU A 113 0.17 -4.34 34.05
CA LEU A 113 0.72 -4.93 32.83
C LEU A 113 1.05 -3.86 31.79
N LYS A 114 2.35 -3.65 31.60
CA LYS A 114 2.91 -2.68 30.66
C LYS A 114 3.75 -3.37 29.60
N ILE A 115 3.53 -2.97 28.34
CA ILE A 115 4.32 -3.41 27.20
C ILE A 115 5.23 -2.25 26.79
N ARG A 116 6.55 -2.47 26.80
CA ARG A 116 7.53 -1.50 26.31
C ARG A 116 8.18 -2.03 25.04
N PHE A 117 8.27 -1.17 24.03
CA PHE A 117 8.84 -1.51 22.74
C PHE A 117 10.20 -0.83 22.55
N MET A 118 11.17 -1.60 22.05
CA MET A 118 12.48 -1.09 21.66
C MET A 118 12.78 -1.60 20.24
N SER A 119 12.85 -0.66 19.29
CA SER A 119 13.27 -0.99 17.92
C SER A 119 14.79 -1.17 17.90
N ILE A 120 15.24 -2.39 17.65
CA ILE A 120 16.65 -2.72 17.42
C ILE A 120 16.75 -3.90 16.45
N SER A 121 17.65 -3.81 15.48
CA SER A 121 17.87 -4.92 14.54
C SER A 121 18.72 -6.01 15.19
N LYS A 122 18.53 -7.27 14.76
CA LYS A 122 19.35 -8.40 15.23
C LYS A 122 20.86 -8.16 15.06
N GLN A 123 21.25 -7.55 13.95
CA GLN A 123 22.64 -7.21 13.65
C GLN A 123 23.19 -6.15 14.59
N GLU A 124 22.40 -5.13 14.92
CA GLU A 124 22.77 -4.07 15.84
C GLU A 124 22.87 -4.59 17.28
N LEU A 125 21.93 -5.44 17.70
CA LEU A 125 21.97 -6.09 18.99
C LEU A 125 23.24 -6.93 19.13
N GLY A 126 23.54 -7.80 18.16
CA GLY A 126 24.76 -8.62 18.17
C GLY A 126 26.05 -7.81 18.14
N ARG A 127 26.12 -6.74 17.34
CA ARG A 127 27.27 -5.82 17.34
C ARG A 127 27.46 -5.14 18.69
N THR A 128 26.37 -4.74 19.33
CA THR A 128 26.40 -4.08 20.63
C THR A 128 26.87 -5.05 21.70
N LEU A 129 26.25 -6.22 21.83
CA LEU A 129 26.65 -7.20 22.84
C LEU A 129 28.11 -7.68 22.64
N LYS A 130 28.53 -7.90 21.39
CA LYS A 130 29.92 -8.27 21.08
C LYS A 130 30.93 -7.20 21.50
N ARG A 131 30.60 -5.91 21.34
CA ARG A 131 31.47 -4.79 21.73
C ARG A 131 31.69 -4.74 23.24
N TYR A 132 30.67 -5.09 24.01
CA TYR A 132 30.69 -5.00 25.47
C TYR A 132 30.91 -6.36 26.15
N LYS A 133 31.38 -7.40 25.43
CA LYS A 133 31.56 -8.74 26.00
C LYS A 133 32.64 -8.77 27.09
N GLY A 134 32.50 -9.69 28.06
CA GLY A 134 33.48 -9.91 29.12
C GLY A 134 33.26 -8.95 30.30
N VAL A 135 34.28 -8.20 30.71
CA VAL A 135 34.22 -7.35 31.91
C VAL A 135 33.32 -6.12 31.74
N GLY A 136 33.04 -5.69 30.50
CA GLY A 136 32.26 -4.47 30.21
C GLY A 136 30.78 -4.70 29.88
N TRP A 137 30.24 -5.89 30.16
CA TRP A 137 28.88 -6.29 29.74
C TRP A 137 27.79 -5.44 30.40
N ASP A 138 28.02 -5.07 31.65
CA ASP A 138 27.23 -4.15 32.48
C ASP A 138 27.20 -2.72 31.92
N GLN A 139 28.20 -2.33 31.14
CA GLN A 139 28.25 -1.01 30.51
C GLN A 139 27.51 -0.94 29.17
N SER A 140 26.94 -2.05 28.69
CA SER A 140 26.24 -2.07 27.41
C SER A 140 24.95 -1.22 27.45
N PRO A 141 24.62 -0.46 26.38
CA PRO A 141 23.39 0.33 26.33
C PRO A 141 22.12 -0.49 26.57
N ILE A 142 22.15 -1.78 26.20
CA ILE A 142 21.06 -2.73 26.40
C ILE A 142 20.92 -3.07 27.88
N PHE A 143 22.02 -3.40 28.57
CA PHE A 143 22.00 -3.67 30.00
C PHE A 143 21.53 -2.45 30.79
N LYS A 144 22.01 -1.25 30.46
CA LYS A 144 21.57 -0.02 31.15
C LYS A 144 20.07 0.22 31.03
N LYS A 145 19.49 0.00 29.85
CA LYS A 145 18.05 0.17 29.61
C LYS A 145 17.21 -0.89 30.31
N ILE A 146 17.66 -2.14 30.31
CA ILE A 146 16.88 -3.26 30.84
C ILE A 146 17.04 -3.37 32.37
N TYR A 147 18.27 -3.22 32.85
CA TYR A 147 18.61 -3.45 34.25
C TYR A 147 18.72 -2.15 35.04
N GLU A 148 19.64 -1.24 34.69
CA GLU A 148 19.89 -0.05 35.53
C GLU A 148 18.68 0.89 35.63
N GLN A 149 17.99 1.14 34.51
CA GLN A 149 16.89 2.10 34.45
C GLN A 149 15.60 1.62 35.13
N GLU A 150 15.41 0.30 35.26
CA GLU A 150 14.20 -0.28 35.82
C GLU A 150 14.47 -1.07 37.09
N TYR A 151 15.24 -2.15 37.00
CA TYR A 151 15.53 -3.02 38.15
C TYR A 151 16.43 -2.33 39.19
N GLY A 152 17.44 -1.59 38.73
CA GLY A 152 18.38 -0.88 39.59
C GLY A 152 17.86 0.44 40.17
N GLN A 153 16.73 0.92 39.68
CA GLN A 153 16.16 2.21 40.06
C GLN A 153 15.12 2.05 41.17
N PHE A 154 15.22 2.86 42.23
CA PHE A 154 14.22 2.87 43.29
C PHE A 154 12.86 3.33 42.75
N GLY A 155 11.84 2.47 42.86
CA GLY A 155 10.51 2.69 42.29
C GLY A 155 10.41 2.44 40.78
N GLY A 156 11.39 1.76 40.17
CA GLY A 156 11.31 1.32 38.77
C GLY A 156 10.42 0.09 38.55
N GLU A 157 10.20 -0.26 37.29
CA GLU A 157 9.29 -1.35 36.90
C GLU A 157 10.08 -2.49 36.26
N PRO A 158 10.48 -3.51 37.02
CA PRO A 158 11.35 -4.55 36.50
C PRO A 158 10.65 -5.32 35.36
N PHE A 159 11.40 -5.58 34.29
CA PHE A 159 10.90 -6.36 33.16
C PHE A 159 10.71 -7.83 33.58
N GLY A 160 9.47 -8.32 33.54
CA GLY A 160 9.16 -9.73 33.82
C GLY A 160 9.51 -10.68 32.68
N CYS A 161 9.50 -10.20 31.44
CA CYS A 161 9.81 -10.98 30.24
C CYS A 161 10.40 -10.07 29.16
N ILE A 162 11.30 -10.63 28.35
CA ILE A 162 11.82 -9.99 27.13
C ILE A 162 11.43 -10.87 25.95
N VAL A 163 10.74 -10.28 24.99
CA VAL A 163 10.38 -10.94 23.73
C VAL A 163 11.26 -10.37 22.63
N GLY A 164 12.10 -11.22 22.03
CA GLY A 164 12.91 -10.88 20.87
C GLY A 164 12.24 -11.38 19.59
N ASP A 165 11.82 -10.45 18.71
CA ASP A 165 11.30 -10.79 17.38
C ASP A 165 12.46 -11.10 16.41
N TYR A 166 13.17 -12.19 16.67
CA TYR A 166 14.31 -12.66 15.88
C TYR A 166 14.24 -14.16 15.60
N TYR A 167 14.68 -14.53 14.41
CA TYR A 167 14.90 -15.92 14.03
C TYR A 167 16.36 -16.28 14.31
N PHE A 168 16.60 -17.30 15.13
CA PHE A 168 17.94 -17.80 15.46
C PHE A 168 18.22 -19.12 14.74
N ASP A 169 19.45 -19.28 14.26
CA ASP A 169 19.98 -20.50 13.69
C ASP A 169 21.14 -21.07 14.54
N HIS A 170 21.80 -22.11 14.03
CA HIS A 170 22.96 -22.74 14.68
C HIS A 170 24.29 -22.05 14.35
N SER A 171 24.26 -20.88 13.71
CA SER A 171 25.47 -20.15 13.37
C SER A 171 26.17 -19.65 14.63
N PRO A 172 27.51 -19.53 14.60
CA PRO A 172 28.26 -19.03 15.76
C PRO A 172 27.82 -17.63 16.22
N GLN A 173 27.33 -16.79 15.30
CA GLN A 173 26.87 -15.44 15.63
C GLN A 173 25.58 -15.46 16.45
N ASP A 174 24.66 -16.37 16.12
CA ASP A 174 23.39 -16.51 16.82
C ASP A 174 23.55 -17.21 18.17
N VAL A 175 24.43 -18.21 18.24
CA VAL A 175 24.79 -18.84 19.51
C VAL A 175 25.49 -17.85 20.44
N GLU A 176 26.38 -17.00 19.91
CA GLU A 176 27.01 -15.92 20.68
C GLU A 176 26.00 -14.83 21.09
N LEU A 177 24.95 -14.60 20.32
CA LEU A 177 23.90 -13.63 20.66
C LEU A 177 23.01 -14.12 21.81
N LEU A 178 22.81 -15.44 21.92
CA LEU A 178 22.00 -16.08 22.96
C LEU A 178 22.76 -16.36 24.27
N GLY A 179 24.09 -16.47 24.21
CA GLY A 179 24.96 -16.84 25.34
C GLY A 179 25.63 -15.65 26.01
#